data_AF-A0A126P0N8-F1
#
_entry.id   AF-A0A126P0N8-F1
#
_cell.length_a   1.000
_cell.length_b   1.000
_cell.length_c   1.000
_cell.angle_alpha   90.00
_cell.angle_beta   90.00
_cell.angle_gamma   90.00
#
_symmetry.space_group_name_H-M   'P 1'
#
loop_
_entity.id
_entity.type
_entity.pdbx_description
1 polymer ?
#
loop_
_entity_poly.entity_id
_entity_poly.type
_entity_poly.pdbx_seq_one_letter_code
_entity_poly.pdbx_strand_id
1 'polypeptide(L)'
;MTAMWSLGVPPVRKDISDVVEVTDGAILARARYRPAGQIWETDAWVHEDGKEALMWRPTHWRTAHPIPKEPLAPSDPVFEIG
;
A
#
# COMPACT_ATOMS: atom_id res chain seq x y z
N MET A 1 15.12 -11.74 3.04
CA MET A 1 13.82 -12.41 2.87
C MET A 1 13.14 -11.75 1.67
N THR A 2 13.00 -12.44 0.56
CA THR A 2 12.35 -11.90 -0.64
C THR A 2 10.86 -11.77 -0.35
N ALA A 3 10.33 -10.55 -0.30
CA ALA A 3 8.90 -10.33 -0.14
C ALA A 3 8.17 -10.99 -1.32
N MET A 4 7.41 -12.04 -1.02
CA MET A 4 6.72 -12.84 -2.04
C MET A 4 5.49 -12.08 -2.55
N TRP A 5 5.46 -11.83 -3.85
CA TRP A 5 4.28 -11.36 -4.54
C TRP A 5 3.22 -12.48 -4.56
N SER A 6 2.00 -12.14 -4.18
CA SER A 6 0.84 -13.00 -4.19
C SER A 6 -0.03 -12.67 -5.40
N LEU A 7 -0.52 -13.69 -6.09
CA LEU A 7 -1.42 -13.56 -7.24
C LEU A 7 -2.87 -13.31 -6.78
N GLY A 8 -3.60 -12.48 -7.52
CA GLY A 8 -5.03 -12.27 -7.32
C GLY A 8 -5.36 -11.21 -6.26
N VAL A 9 -6.34 -11.48 -5.40
CA VAL A 9 -6.83 -10.52 -4.39
C VAL A 9 -6.37 -10.91 -2.99
N PRO A 10 -6.02 -9.95 -2.12
CA PRO A 10 -5.61 -10.23 -0.76
C PRO A 10 -6.76 -10.80 0.06
N PRO A 11 -6.47 -11.64 1.07
CA PRO A 11 -7.47 -12.11 2.00
C PRO A 11 -8.02 -10.91 2.78
N VAL A 12 -9.23 -10.46 2.44
CA VAL A 12 -9.92 -9.38 3.13
C VAL A 12 -10.18 -9.82 4.57
N ARG A 13 -9.37 -9.33 5.52
CA ARG A 13 -9.74 -9.41 6.92
C ARG A 13 -10.83 -8.37 7.16
N LYS A 14 -11.95 -8.84 7.72
CA LYS A 14 -13.28 -8.24 7.82
C LYS A 14 -13.41 -6.75 8.20
N ASP A 15 -12.33 -6.06 8.57
CA ASP A 15 -12.39 -4.69 9.10
C ASP A 15 -11.28 -3.74 8.62
N ILE A 16 -10.17 -4.24 8.05
CA ILE A 16 -9.05 -3.39 7.65
C ILE A 16 -8.38 -4.00 6.40
N SER A 17 -8.56 -3.35 5.25
CA SER A 17 -7.67 -3.60 4.12
C SER A 17 -6.39 -2.80 4.36
N ASP A 18 -5.36 -3.47 4.89
CA ASP A 18 -4.01 -2.90 4.95
C ASP A 18 -3.60 -2.36 3.58
N VAL A 19 -2.81 -1.27 3.58
CA VAL A 19 -2.20 -0.80 2.34
C VAL A 19 -1.27 -1.89 1.85
N VAL A 20 -1.48 -2.34 0.61
CA VAL A 20 -0.64 -3.32 -0.06
C VAL A 20 0.05 -2.67 -1.26
N GLU A 21 1.22 -3.18 -1.58
CA GLU A 21 1.87 -2.85 -2.85
C GLU A 21 1.27 -3.77 -3.91
N VAL A 22 0.86 -3.20 -5.04
CA VAL A 22 0.26 -3.91 -6.16
C VAL A 22 1.02 -3.64 -7.44
N THR A 23 1.05 -4.63 -8.33
CA THR A 23 1.70 -4.49 -9.63
C THR A 23 1.00 -5.28 -10.72
N ASP A 24 1.10 -4.78 -11.95
CA ASP A 24 0.74 -5.49 -13.18
C ASP A 24 1.98 -6.03 -13.93
N GLY A 25 3.18 -5.92 -13.35
CA GLY A 25 4.45 -6.26 -13.99
C GLY A 25 5.09 -5.08 -14.75
N ALA A 26 4.30 -4.10 -15.17
CA ALA A 26 4.79 -2.83 -15.74
C ALA A 26 4.73 -1.66 -14.74
N ILE A 27 3.69 -1.62 -13.91
CA ILE A 27 3.40 -0.51 -12.98
C ILE A 27 3.40 -1.06 -11.56
N LEU A 28 3.95 -0.29 -10.62
CA LEU A 28 3.90 -0.59 -9.18
C LEU A 28 3.22 0.57 -8.47
N ALA A 29 2.20 0.27 -7.66
CA ALA A 29 1.47 1.28 -6.87
C ALA A 29 1.08 0.74 -5.50
N ARG A 30 0.65 1.65 -4.63
CA ARG A 30 0.09 1.30 -3.32
C ARG A 30 -1.41 1.41 -3.35
N ALA A 31 -2.08 0.34 -2.98
CA ALA A 31 -3.51 0.22 -3.07
C ALA A 31 -4.11 -0.53 -1.89
N ARG A 32 -5.42 -0.41 -1.74
CA ARG A 32 -6.24 -1.21 -0.83
C ARG A 32 -7.26 -1.96 -1.67
N TYR A 33 -7.44 -3.23 -1.37
CA TYR A 33 -8.49 -4.01 -2.00
C TYR A 33 -9.82 -3.76 -1.29
N ARG A 34 -10.87 -3.39 -2.03
CA ARG A 34 -12.22 -3.19 -1.52
C ARG A 34 -13.14 -4.22 -2.20
N PRO A 35 -13.72 -5.19 -1.46
CA PRO A 35 -14.68 -6.11 -2.05
C PRO A 35 -15.99 -5.40 -2.40
N ALA A 36 -16.69 -5.93 -3.40
CA ALA A 36 -18.06 -5.52 -3.73
C ALA A 36 -18.98 -5.65 -2.49
N GLY A 37 -19.87 -4.68 -2.28
CA GLY A 37 -20.90 -4.76 -1.24
C GLY A 37 -21.14 -3.43 -0.52
N GLN A 38 -20.29 -3.07 0.45
CA GLN A 38 -20.62 -2.05 1.47
C GLN A 38 -20.78 -0.61 0.93
N ILE A 39 -19.97 -0.23 -0.06
CA ILE A 39 -19.94 1.13 -0.63
C ILE A 39 -19.74 1.06 -2.15
N TRP A 40 -19.09 0.00 -2.63
CA TRP A 40 -18.77 -0.21 -4.04
C TRP A 40 -19.62 -1.34 -4.60
N GLU A 41 -20.19 -1.15 -5.79
CA GLU A 41 -20.98 -2.15 -6.50
C GLU A 41 -20.15 -3.36 -6.95
N THR A 42 -18.86 -3.14 -7.19
CA THR A 42 -17.90 -4.15 -7.66
C THR A 42 -16.65 -4.16 -6.79
N ASP A 43 -15.89 -5.27 -6.82
CA ASP A 43 -14.58 -5.29 -6.20
C ASP A 43 -13.65 -4.34 -6.94
N ALA A 44 -12.95 -3.51 -6.20
CA ALA A 44 -12.09 -2.49 -6.75
C ALA A 44 -10.81 -2.34 -5.95
N TRP A 45 -9.73 -2.08 -6.66
CA TRP A 45 -8.49 -1.61 -6.08
C TRP A 45 -8.54 -0.10 -5.98
N VAL A 46 -8.34 0.44 -4.79
CA VAL A 46 -8.30 1.89 -4.54
C VAL A 46 -6.92 2.33 -4.12
N HIS A 47 -6.53 3.58 -4.37
CA HIS A 47 -5.29 4.17 -3.86
C HIS A 47 -5.20 4.07 -2.33
N GLU A 48 -4.01 4.29 -1.75
CA GLU A 48 -3.81 4.19 -0.29
C GLU A 48 -4.76 5.09 0.53
N ASP A 49 -5.15 6.24 -0.03
CA ASP A 49 -6.08 7.18 0.58
C ASP A 49 -7.54 6.67 0.57
N GLY A 50 -7.83 5.65 -0.25
CA GLY A 50 -9.11 4.97 -0.31
C GLY A 50 -10.23 5.76 -1.01
N LYS A 51 -9.94 6.95 -1.55
CA LYS A 51 -10.90 7.80 -2.25
C LYS A 51 -11.03 7.49 -3.74
N GLU A 52 -9.93 7.12 -4.38
CA GLU A 52 -9.89 6.93 -5.84
C GLU A 52 -9.60 5.47 -6.19
N ALA A 53 -10.34 4.93 -7.16
CA ALA A 53 -10.05 3.63 -7.74
C ALA A 53 -8.82 3.70 -8.65
N LEU A 54 -8.01 2.65 -8.67
CA LEU A 54 -6.98 2.48 -9.68
C LEU A 54 -7.64 2.39 -11.06
N MET A 55 -7.10 3.12 -12.03
CA MET A 55 -7.55 3.05 -13.43
C MET A 55 -7.08 1.78 -14.16
N TRP A 56 -6.44 0.86 -13.45
CA TRP A 56 -5.88 -0.38 -13.98
C TRP A 56 -6.05 -1.51 -12.96
N ARG A 57 -6.01 -2.75 -13.45
CA ARG A 57 -6.27 -3.93 -12.63
C ARG A 57 -4.95 -4.62 -12.28
N PRO A 58 -4.49 -4.57 -11.02
CA PRO A 58 -3.29 -5.26 -10.62
C PRO A 58 -3.47 -6.78 -10.67
N THR A 59 -2.39 -7.47 -11.04
CA THR A 59 -2.32 -8.95 -11.10
C THR A 59 -1.67 -9.55 -9.86
N HIS A 60 -0.76 -8.80 -9.25
CA HIS A 60 0.00 -9.22 -8.07
C HIS A 60 -0.11 -8.18 -6.95
N TRP A 61 -0.06 -8.65 -5.72
CA TRP A 61 -0.03 -7.82 -4.52
C TRP A 61 0.95 -8.38 -3.49
N ARG A 62 1.42 -7.53 -2.59
CA ARG A 62 2.16 -7.94 -1.38
C ARG A 62 1.88 -6.98 -0.25
N THR A 63 2.04 -7.43 0.99
CA THR A 63 1.97 -6.55 2.16
C THR A 63 2.96 -5.41 1.99
N ALA A 64 2.47 -4.16 2.01
CA ALA A 64 3.37 -3.03 2.04
C ALA A 64 4.09 -3.07 3.38
N HIS A 65 5.43 -3.09 3.34
CA HIS A 65 6.15 -2.80 4.57
C HIS A 65 5.77 -1.39 5.01
N PRO A 66 5.50 -1.14 6.30
CA PRO A 66 5.40 0.22 6.78
C PRO A 66 6.68 0.92 6.30
N ILE A 67 6.53 2.02 5.56
CA ILE A 67 7.70 2.88 5.34
C ILE A 67 8.16 3.18 6.76
N PRO A 68 9.39 2.82 7.15
CA PRO A 68 9.92 3.34 8.39
C PRO A 68 9.76 4.84 8.25
N LYS A 69 8.88 5.43 9.06
CA LYS A 69 9.00 6.86 9.32
C LYS A 69 10.38 6.92 9.94
N GLU A 70 11.39 7.24 9.14
CA GLU A 70 12.69 7.59 9.64
C GLU A 70 12.39 8.54 10.80
N PRO A 71 12.83 8.23 12.04
CA PRO A 71 12.72 9.21 13.10
C PRO A 71 13.38 10.44 12.49
N LEU A 72 12.63 11.53 12.34
CA LEU A 72 13.20 12.84 12.06
C LEU A 72 14.39 12.93 13.00
N ALA A 73 15.60 12.76 12.46
CA ALA A 73 16.80 12.89 13.25
C ALA A 73 16.65 14.24 13.95
N PRO A 74 16.77 14.33 15.28
CA PRO A 74 16.90 15.64 15.87
C PRO A 74 18.09 16.29 15.16
N SER A 75 17.80 17.34 14.40
CA SER A 75 18.83 18.26 13.96
C SER A 75 19.41 18.85 15.23
N ASP A 76 20.40 18.19 15.81
CA ASP A 76 21.30 18.78 16.79
C ASP A 76 22.31 19.63 16.00
N PRO A 77 22.22 20.97 16.01
CA PRO A 77 23.37 21.78 15.64
C PRO A 77 24.34 21.76 16.82
N VAL A 78 25.16 20.72 16.95
CA VAL A 78 26.45 20.86 17.63
C VAL A 78 27.48 21.20 16.58
N PHE A 79 27.69 22.50 16.38
CA PHE A 79 28.92 23.00 15.79
C PHE A 79 29.54 23.96 16.80
N GLU A 80 30.12 23.36 17.84
CA GLU A 80 31.24 23.95 18.55
C GLU A 80 32.45 23.85 17.60
N ILE A 81 32.90 24.98 17.04
CA ILE A 81 34.31 25.21 16.72
C ILE A 81 34.62 26.72 16.75
N GLY A 82 35.67 27.09 17.50
CA GLY A 82 36.50 28.28 17.25
C GLY A 82 36.31 29.44 18.19
#